data_AF-A0A7Y4C6P3-F1
#
_entry.id   AF-A0A7Y4C6P3-F1
#
_cell.length_a   1.000
_cell.length_b   1.000
_cell.length_c   1.000
_cell.angle_alpha   90.00
_cell.angle_beta   90.00
_cell.angle_gamma   90.00
#
_symmetry.space_group_name_H-M   'P 1'
#
loop_
_entity.id
_entity.type
_entity.pdbx_description
1 polymer ?
#
loop_
_entity_poly.entity_id
_entity_poly.type
_entity_poly.pdbx_seq_one_letter_code
_entity_poly.pdbx_strand_id
1 'polypeptide(L)'
;MLMILKIVSALVLLVVAFMFYKNSTTPDYLGVQQGKFAPMPSTPNAVSSQTDIAEKKVASLPFDSVEQAKLTVTKVLQAMGNNNVESESDNYIHIVFTTDKMRYNDDVELFFDVQNQQLHYRSQSRVGYSDGGANLKRYQRFTKHYQALSE
;
A
#
# COMPACT_ATOMS: atom_id res chain seq x y z
N MET A 1 22.94 -13.92 34.87
CA MET A 1 23.36 -13.79 33.46
C MET A 1 22.61 -14.73 32.51
N LEU A 2 22.66 -16.06 32.70
CA LEU A 2 21.95 -17.03 31.83
C LEU A 2 20.43 -16.86 31.81
N MET A 3 19.80 -16.56 32.95
CA MET A 3 18.35 -16.31 33.04
C MET A 3 17.93 -15.04 32.28
N ILE A 4 18.69 -13.95 32.41
CA ILE A 4 18.45 -12.69 31.68
C ILE A 4 18.57 -12.92 30.18
N LEU A 5 19.60 -13.66 29.74
CA LEU A 5 19.77 -14.00 28.33
C LEU A 5 18.57 -14.79 27.78
N LYS A 6 18.07 -15.79 28.52
CA LYS A 6 16.88 -16.55 28.13
C LYS A 6 15.63 -15.68 28.00
N ILE A 7 15.42 -14.74 28.94
CA ILE A 7 14.29 -13.81 28.91
C ILE A 7 14.39 -12.89 27.68
N VAL A 8 15.57 -12.32 27.44
CA VAL A 8 15.80 -11.44 26.27
C VAL A 8 15.59 -12.22 24.98
N SER A 9 16.14 -13.43 24.85
CA SER A 9 15.94 -14.28 23.67
C SER A 9 14.47 -14.62 23.45
N ALA A 10 13.73 -14.98 24.50
CA ALA A 10 12.30 -15.25 24.40
C ALA A 10 11.51 -14.01 23.94
N LEU A 11 11.85 -12.83 24.45
CA LEU A 11 11.23 -11.57 24.04
C LEU A 11 11.50 -11.25 22.57
N VAL A 12 12.75 -11.42 22.10
CA VAL A 12 13.09 -11.22 20.69
C VAL A 12 12.31 -12.19 19.79
N LEU A 13 12.23 -13.47 20.17
CA LEU A 13 11.45 -14.46 19.41
C LEU A 13 9.97 -14.10 19.34
N LEU A 14 9.40 -13.61 20.45
CA LEU A 14 8.01 -13.17 20.50
C LEU A 14 7.77 -11.96 19.58
N VAL A 15 8.66 -10.97 19.59
CA VAL A 15 8.58 -9.81 18.69
C VAL A 15 8.68 -10.23 17.23
N VAL A 16 9.63 -11.11 16.90
CA VAL A 16 9.80 -11.62 15.53
C VAL A 16 8.56 -12.39 15.08
N ALA A 17 8.03 -13.29 15.93
CA ALA A 17 6.81 -14.04 15.63
C ALA A 17 5.61 -13.09 15.40
N PHE A 18 5.46 -12.07 16.23
CA PHE A 18 4.43 -11.05 16.07
C PHE A 18 4.59 -10.25 14.76
N MET A 19 5.83 -9.90 14.38
CA MET A 19 6.10 -9.23 13.11
C MET A 19 5.72 -10.10 11.91
N PHE A 20 6.05 -11.39 11.93
CA PHE A 20 5.63 -12.34 10.89
C PHE A 20 4.11 -12.47 10.81
N TYR A 21 3.43 -12.60 11.97
CA TYR A 21 1.98 -12.65 12.02
C TYR A 21 1.34 -11.41 11.41
N LYS A 22 1.78 -10.20 11.80
CA LYS A 22 1.28 -8.94 11.24
C LYS A 22 1.55 -8.84 9.73
N ASN A 23 2.73 -9.24 9.26
CA ASN A 23 3.08 -9.19 7.85
C ASN A 23 2.19 -10.11 6.98
N SER A 24 1.79 -11.25 7.53
CA SER A 24 0.96 -12.25 6.84
C SER A 24 -0.55 -12.04 7.02
N THR A 25 -0.97 -11.11 7.88
CA THR A 25 -2.39 -10.85 8.16
C THR A 25 -2.87 -9.64 7.38
N THR A 26 -3.92 -9.80 6.57
CA THR A 26 -4.57 -8.69 5.88
C THR A 26 -5.23 -7.74 6.90
N PRO A 27 -4.91 -6.42 6.88
CA PRO A 27 -5.53 -5.47 7.79
C PRO A 27 -7.05 -5.32 7.60
N ASP A 28 -7.77 -5.08 8.68
CA ASP A 28 -9.23 -4.94 8.72
C ASP A 28 -9.72 -3.53 8.32
N TYR A 29 -8.83 -2.54 8.34
CA TYR A 29 -9.15 -1.15 7.96
C TYR A 29 -9.19 -0.93 6.44
N LEU A 30 -8.83 -1.93 5.62
CA LEU A 30 -8.76 -1.78 4.17
C LEU A 30 -10.14 -1.53 3.55
N GLY A 31 -10.14 -0.90 2.37
CA GLY A 31 -11.32 -0.57 1.61
C GLY A 31 -11.67 0.91 1.68
N VAL A 32 -12.75 1.24 0.97
CA VAL A 32 -13.27 2.59 0.85
C VAL A 32 -14.60 2.68 1.58
N GLN A 33 -14.70 3.61 2.52
CA GLN A 33 -15.93 3.89 3.24
C GLN A 33 -16.33 5.34 2.96
N GLN A 34 -17.54 5.54 2.43
CA GLN A 34 -18.06 6.87 2.08
C GLN A 34 -17.09 7.66 1.17
N GLY A 35 -16.50 6.98 0.18
CA GLY A 35 -15.56 7.59 -0.78
C GLY A 35 -14.16 7.89 -0.22
N LYS A 36 -13.84 7.43 1.00
CA LYS A 36 -12.53 7.64 1.64
C LYS A 36 -11.85 6.34 2.03
N PHE A 37 -10.53 6.30 1.84
CA PHE A 37 -9.69 5.29 2.47
C PHE A 37 -9.62 5.48 3.99
N ALA A 38 -9.12 4.46 4.69
CA ALA A 38 -8.76 4.59 6.09
C ALA A 38 -7.77 5.75 6.35
N PRO A 39 -7.82 6.38 7.54
CA PRO A 39 -6.86 7.41 7.95
C PRO A 39 -5.40 6.94 7.87
N MET A 40 -4.47 7.88 7.74
CA MET A 40 -3.05 7.56 7.78
C MET A 40 -2.66 7.08 9.19
N PRO A 41 -1.83 6.04 9.32
CA PRO A 41 -1.28 5.66 10.61
C PRO A 41 -0.33 6.76 11.12
N SER A 42 0.06 6.72 12.38
CA SER A 42 1.09 7.62 12.93
C SER A 42 2.47 7.33 12.34
N THR A 43 2.75 6.08 11.99
CA THR A 43 4.04 5.62 11.43
C THR A 43 4.36 6.25 10.07
N PRO A 44 5.64 6.54 9.76
CA PRO A 44 6.08 7.14 8.50
C PRO A 44 6.20 6.12 7.34
N ASN A 45 5.36 5.09 7.30
CA ASN A 45 5.41 3.98 6.33
C ASN A 45 4.14 3.90 5.48
N ALA A 46 3.50 5.05 5.22
CA ALA A 46 2.26 5.14 4.47
C ALA A 46 2.16 6.44 3.70
N VAL A 47 1.50 6.39 2.55
CA VAL A 47 1.14 7.56 1.73
C VAL A 47 -0.31 7.45 1.25
N SER A 48 -0.95 8.59 0.99
CA SER A 48 -2.27 8.62 0.38
C SER A 48 -2.56 9.93 -0.35
N SER A 49 -3.40 9.82 -1.37
CA SER A 49 -3.96 10.98 -2.07
C SER A 49 -5.07 11.72 -1.31
N GLN A 50 -5.64 11.08 -0.28
CA GLN A 50 -6.78 11.62 0.48
C GLN A 50 -6.39 12.09 1.89
N THR A 51 -5.09 12.28 2.16
CA THR A 51 -4.61 12.83 3.43
C THR A 51 -4.22 14.30 3.30
N ASP A 52 -4.35 15.03 4.40
CA ASP A 52 -3.84 16.40 4.54
C ASP A 52 -2.50 16.47 5.28
N ILE A 53 -1.97 15.32 5.70
CA ILE A 53 -0.62 15.22 6.28
C ILE A 53 0.40 15.40 5.16
N ALA A 54 1.06 16.56 5.12
CA ALA A 54 1.91 16.98 4.00
C ALA A 54 2.97 15.95 3.63
N GLU A 55 3.65 15.36 4.61
CA GLU A 55 4.73 14.37 4.41
C GLU A 55 4.23 13.00 3.94
N LYS A 56 2.92 12.72 4.01
CA LYS A 56 2.30 11.47 3.53
C LYS A 56 1.42 11.69 2.30
N LYS A 57 1.26 12.93 1.86
CA LYS A 57 0.36 13.29 0.76
C LYS A 57 1.00 12.96 -0.58
N VAL A 58 0.22 12.32 -1.45
CA VAL A 58 0.54 12.11 -2.87
C VAL A 58 -0.61 12.62 -3.74
N ALA A 59 -0.43 12.74 -5.05
CA ALA A 59 -1.51 13.21 -5.92
C ALA A 59 -2.44 12.05 -6.35
N SER A 60 -3.72 12.35 -6.57
CA SER A 60 -4.59 11.49 -7.36
C SER A 60 -4.22 11.60 -8.85
N LEU A 61 -4.60 10.61 -9.64
CA LEU A 61 -4.36 10.59 -11.08
C LEU A 61 -5.68 10.75 -11.84
N PRO A 62 -5.76 11.56 -12.89
CA PRO A 62 -6.99 11.67 -13.69
C PRO A 62 -7.23 10.39 -14.50
N PHE A 63 -8.50 10.14 -14.86
CA PHE A 63 -8.85 9.12 -15.84
C PHE A 63 -10.13 9.50 -16.61
N ASP A 64 -10.26 9.05 -17.85
CA ASP A 64 -11.46 9.33 -18.66
C ASP A 64 -12.60 8.37 -18.33
N SER A 65 -12.33 7.06 -18.36
CA SER A 65 -13.27 6.00 -17.99
C SER A 65 -12.62 5.01 -17.03
N VAL A 66 -13.44 4.43 -16.14
CA VAL A 66 -12.97 3.40 -15.19
C VAL A 66 -12.42 2.18 -15.91
N GLU A 67 -13.06 1.78 -17.02
CA GLU A 67 -12.62 0.64 -17.82
C GLU A 67 -11.20 0.85 -18.36
N GLN A 68 -10.94 1.99 -18.98
CA GLN A 68 -9.61 2.32 -19.50
C GLN A 68 -8.59 2.45 -18.36
N ALA A 69 -8.97 3.08 -17.25
CA ALA A 69 -8.12 3.22 -16.09
C ALA A 69 -7.71 1.84 -15.52
N LYS A 70 -8.64 0.89 -15.41
CA LYS A 70 -8.38 -0.48 -14.94
C LYS A 70 -7.47 -1.25 -15.89
N LEU A 71 -7.65 -1.09 -17.21
CA LEU A 71 -6.74 -1.68 -18.20
C LEU A 71 -5.31 -1.12 -18.06
N THR A 72 -5.18 0.19 -17.88
CA THR A 72 -3.89 0.84 -17.61
C THR A 72 -3.28 0.33 -16.30
N VAL A 73 -4.05 0.28 -15.20
CA VAL A 73 -3.61 -0.26 -13.91
C VAL A 73 -3.09 -1.69 -14.06
N THR A 74 -3.80 -2.55 -14.78
CA THR A 74 -3.36 -3.93 -15.03
C THR A 74 -1.98 -3.98 -15.68
N LYS A 75 -1.75 -3.18 -16.73
CA LYS A 75 -0.44 -3.08 -17.40
C LYS A 75 0.65 -2.52 -16.48
N VAL A 76 0.32 -1.51 -15.67
CA VAL A 76 1.24 -0.92 -14.67
C VAL A 76 1.68 -1.98 -13.67
N LEU A 77 0.73 -2.74 -13.11
CA LEU A 77 1.00 -3.79 -12.12
C LEU A 77 1.89 -4.89 -12.72
N GLN A 78 1.62 -5.32 -13.95
CA GLN A 78 2.47 -6.28 -14.68
C GLN A 78 3.90 -5.75 -14.86
N ALA A 79 4.07 -4.49 -15.27
CA ALA A 79 5.38 -3.87 -15.44
C ALA A 79 6.12 -3.67 -14.09
N MET A 80 5.38 -3.45 -13.02
CA MET A 80 5.96 -3.24 -11.70
C MET A 80 6.49 -4.52 -11.06
N GLY A 81 5.82 -5.66 -11.28
CA GLY A 81 6.17 -6.96 -10.70
C GLY A 81 6.03 -6.99 -9.18
N ASN A 82 6.28 -8.16 -8.58
CA ASN A 82 6.25 -8.39 -7.12
C ASN A 82 4.98 -7.90 -6.43
N ASN A 83 3.83 -8.08 -7.08
CA ASN A 83 2.53 -7.72 -6.55
C ASN A 83 1.51 -8.82 -6.83
N ASN A 84 0.47 -8.85 -6.00
CA ASN A 84 -0.68 -9.72 -6.13
C ASN A 84 -1.97 -8.91 -5.95
N VAL A 85 -2.94 -9.08 -6.84
CA VAL A 85 -4.28 -8.49 -6.67
C VAL A 85 -5.06 -9.40 -5.72
N GLU A 86 -5.37 -8.92 -4.53
CA GLU A 86 -6.09 -9.69 -3.50
C GLU A 86 -7.61 -9.54 -3.65
N SER A 87 -8.08 -8.36 -4.04
CA SER A 87 -9.50 -8.13 -4.30
C SER A 87 -9.72 -7.02 -5.32
N GLU A 88 -10.78 -7.16 -6.10
CA GLU A 88 -11.22 -6.18 -7.08
C GLU A 88 -12.74 -6.10 -7.07
N SER A 89 -13.26 -4.88 -7.17
CA SER A 89 -14.67 -4.55 -7.35
C SER A 89 -14.81 -3.45 -8.40
N ASP A 90 -16.02 -2.96 -8.66
CA ASP A 90 -16.30 -2.01 -9.75
C ASP A 90 -15.42 -0.76 -9.71
N ASN A 91 -15.19 -0.18 -8.53
CA ASN A 91 -14.46 1.06 -8.34
C ASN A 91 -13.31 0.97 -7.34
N TYR A 92 -12.85 -0.24 -7.01
CA TYR A 92 -11.77 -0.43 -6.05
C TYR A 92 -10.92 -1.66 -6.37
N ILE A 93 -9.60 -1.54 -6.18
CA ILE A 93 -8.64 -2.65 -6.27
C ILE A 93 -7.71 -2.62 -5.05
N HIS A 94 -7.54 -3.77 -4.41
CA HIS A 94 -6.54 -4.01 -3.37
C HIS A 94 -5.42 -4.89 -3.92
N ILE A 95 -4.19 -4.41 -3.77
CA ILE A 95 -2.98 -5.06 -4.23
C ILE A 95 -2.02 -5.21 -3.04
N VAL A 96 -1.34 -6.35 -2.95
CA VAL A 96 -0.24 -6.56 -2.02
C VAL A 96 1.06 -6.55 -2.79
N PHE A 97 1.94 -5.61 -2.47
CA PHE A 97 3.33 -5.63 -2.94
C PHE A 97 4.22 -6.30 -1.89
N THR A 98 5.16 -7.13 -2.33
CA THR A 98 6.15 -7.71 -1.41
C THR A 98 7.56 -7.21 -1.71
N THR A 99 8.22 -6.66 -0.70
CA THR A 99 9.60 -6.17 -0.80
C THR A 99 10.62 -7.31 -0.99
N ASP A 100 11.69 -7.05 -1.75
CA ASP A 100 12.66 -8.09 -2.13
C ASP A 100 13.49 -8.60 -0.94
N LYS A 101 13.99 -7.70 -0.09
CA LYS A 101 14.95 -8.05 0.97
C LYS A 101 14.30 -8.66 2.20
N MET A 102 13.30 -7.98 2.75
CA MET A 102 12.69 -8.34 4.03
C MET A 102 11.37 -9.08 3.87
N ARG A 103 10.89 -9.24 2.62
CA ARG A 103 9.60 -9.88 2.32
C ARG A 103 8.42 -9.24 3.05
N TYR A 104 8.52 -7.95 3.37
CA TYR A 104 7.41 -7.19 3.94
C TYR A 104 6.35 -6.93 2.88
N ASN A 105 5.11 -7.11 3.29
CA ASN A 105 3.92 -6.87 2.51
C ASN A 105 3.44 -5.44 2.75
N ASP A 106 3.22 -4.74 1.65
CA ASP A 106 2.66 -3.39 1.61
C ASP A 106 1.33 -3.47 0.88
N ASP A 107 0.26 -3.06 1.54
CA ASP A 107 -1.06 -2.96 0.93
C ASP A 107 -1.11 -1.68 0.10
N VAL A 108 -1.56 -1.78 -1.15
CA VAL A 108 -1.88 -0.69 -2.06
C VAL A 108 -3.37 -0.76 -2.34
N GLU A 109 -4.03 0.38 -2.18
CA GLU A 109 -5.45 0.54 -2.43
C GLU A 109 -5.63 1.57 -3.54
N LEU A 110 -6.41 1.20 -4.55
CA LEU A 110 -6.78 2.04 -5.67
C LEU A 110 -8.28 2.25 -5.64
N PHE A 111 -8.71 3.51 -5.63
CA PHE A 111 -10.11 3.90 -5.62
C PHE A 111 -10.42 4.78 -6.83
N PHE A 112 -11.34 4.33 -7.66
CA PHE A 112 -11.76 5.02 -8.88
C PHE A 112 -12.96 5.91 -8.55
N ASP A 113 -12.70 7.16 -8.19
CA ASP A 113 -13.75 8.15 -7.98
C ASP A 113 -14.31 8.59 -9.34
N VAL A 114 -15.41 7.94 -9.73
CA VAL A 114 -16.10 8.19 -11.00
C VAL A 114 -16.71 9.58 -11.06
N GLN A 115 -17.13 10.13 -9.92
CA GLN A 115 -17.79 11.44 -9.89
C GLN A 115 -16.81 12.56 -10.20
N ASN A 116 -15.57 12.43 -9.70
CA ASN A 116 -14.52 13.42 -9.91
C ASN A 116 -13.51 13.02 -11.00
N GLN A 117 -13.66 11.83 -11.60
CA GLN A 117 -12.72 11.29 -12.59
C GLN A 117 -11.28 11.20 -12.06
N GLN A 118 -11.14 10.79 -10.79
CA GLN A 118 -9.86 10.72 -10.10
C GLN A 118 -9.59 9.31 -9.55
N LEU A 119 -8.46 8.73 -9.93
CA LEU A 119 -7.87 7.56 -9.32
C LEU A 119 -7.13 7.98 -8.05
N HIS A 120 -7.74 7.68 -6.91
CA HIS A 120 -7.13 7.83 -5.60
C HIS A 120 -6.23 6.64 -5.29
N TYR A 121 -5.09 6.96 -4.67
CA TYR A 121 -4.07 6.00 -4.27
C TYR A 121 -3.86 6.04 -2.75
N ARG A 122 -3.65 4.88 -2.15
CA ARG A 122 -3.10 4.73 -0.80
C ARG A 122 -2.15 3.54 -0.78
N SER A 123 -1.05 3.65 -0.02
CA SER A 123 -0.15 2.53 0.20
C SER A 123 0.45 2.55 1.60
N GLN A 124 0.49 1.40 2.27
CA GLN A 124 0.96 1.26 3.64
C GLN A 124 1.60 -0.12 3.89
N SER A 125 2.71 -0.13 4.63
CA SER A 125 3.33 -1.38 5.12
C SER A 125 2.52 -2.04 6.25
N ARG A 126 2.37 -3.37 6.22
CA ARG A 126 1.67 -4.14 7.28
C ARG A 126 2.40 -4.19 8.61
N VAL A 127 3.74 -4.08 8.56
CA VAL A 127 4.63 -4.21 9.72
C VAL A 127 5.82 -3.27 9.59
N GLY A 128 6.46 -2.96 10.72
CA GLY A 128 7.62 -2.07 10.80
C GLY A 128 7.21 -0.63 11.09
N TYR A 129 8.14 0.15 11.65
CA TYR A 129 7.90 1.56 11.96
C TYR A 129 8.11 2.46 10.73
N SER A 130 9.21 2.24 10.00
CA SER A 130 9.57 2.99 8.80
C SER A 130 9.80 2.01 7.65
N ASP A 131 9.52 2.49 6.44
CA ASP A 131 9.73 1.78 5.18
C ASP A 131 10.91 2.38 4.36
N GLY A 132 11.61 3.38 4.91
CA GLY A 132 12.66 4.10 4.17
C GLY A 132 12.14 4.81 2.90
N GLY A 133 10.86 5.19 2.87
CA GLY A 133 10.18 5.80 1.74
C GLY A 133 9.77 4.82 0.63
N ALA A 134 9.73 3.51 0.90
CA ALA A 134 9.32 2.51 -0.09
C ALA A 134 7.92 2.77 -0.66
N ASN A 135 6.96 3.14 0.17
CA ASN A 135 5.58 3.45 -0.25
C ASN A 135 5.53 4.68 -1.16
N LEU A 136 6.29 5.73 -0.85
CA LEU A 136 6.41 6.90 -1.72
C LEU A 136 7.07 6.56 -3.07
N LYS A 137 8.18 5.80 -3.05
CA LYS A 137 8.87 5.36 -4.28
C LYS A 137 7.97 4.47 -5.14
N ARG A 138 7.15 3.62 -4.52
CA ARG A 138 6.16 2.78 -5.21
C ARG A 138 5.12 3.63 -5.90
N TYR A 139 4.56 4.62 -5.22
CA TYR A 139 3.63 5.58 -5.81
C TYR A 139 4.25 6.33 -7.01
N GLN A 140 5.49 6.81 -6.87
CA GLN A 140 6.19 7.52 -7.95
C GLN A 140 6.38 6.63 -9.18
N ARG A 141 6.79 5.37 -8.96
CA ARG A 141 6.93 4.39 -10.05
C ARG A 141 5.58 4.04 -10.69
N PHE A 142 4.55 3.84 -9.89
CA PHE A 142 3.18 3.61 -10.37
C PHE A 142 2.71 4.75 -11.25
N THR A 143 2.83 6.00 -10.78
CA THR A 143 2.43 7.20 -11.50
C THR A 143 3.16 7.34 -12.83
N LYS A 144 4.48 7.11 -12.82
CA LYS A 144 5.29 7.14 -14.05
C LYS A 144 4.80 6.16 -15.10
N HIS A 145 4.51 4.91 -14.71
CA HIS A 145 3.98 3.91 -15.65
C HIS A 145 2.54 4.22 -16.08
N TYR A 146 1.71 4.71 -15.16
CA TYR A 146 0.32 5.05 -15.44
C TYR A 146 0.24 6.18 -16.48
N GLN A 147 0.97 7.28 -16.27
CA GLN A 147 1.00 8.41 -17.20
C GLN A 147 1.50 7.99 -18.58
N ALA A 148 2.57 7.20 -18.66
CA ALA A 148 3.11 6.72 -19.93
C ALA A 148 2.18 5.79 -20.73
N LEU A 149 1.11 5.27 -20.10
CA LEU A 149 0.12 4.39 -20.71
C LEU A 149 -1.27 5.03 -20.84
N SER A 150 -1.41 6.27 -20.35
CA SER A 150 -2.63 7.08 -20.41
C SER A 150 -2.57 8.18 -21.47
N GLU A 151 -1.41 8.40 -22.08
CA GLU A 151 -1.24 9.16 -23.33
C GLU A 151 -1.60 8.30 -24.54
#